data_AF-D6W6F8-F1
#
_entry.id   AF-D6W6F8-F1
#
_cell.length_a   1.000
_cell.length_b   1.000
_cell.length_c   1.000
_cell.angle_alpha   90.00
_cell.angle_beta   90.00
_cell.angle_gamma   90.00
#
_symmetry.space_group_name_H-M   'P 1'
#
loop_
_entity.id
_entity.type
_entity.pdbx_description
1 polymer ?
#
loop_
_entity_poly.entity_id
_entity_poly.type
_entity_poly.pdbx_seq_one_letter_code
_entity_poly.pdbx_strand_id
1 'polypeptide(L)'
;MDKPDLPFMLKNSNKNFMERQKSIFDQLSTLTCNLQKDEEMEVEGPKVSNRANRSVMRQFRGKESIFKRPQDPVSKNYMRTIPDFKKNPHKWTKYSLADVKDEDMSDRSNTKAALSFLNELKNRNSEMVTDKSEEMKKIVFKKVHTTTVKDNLKSEDEKPSFRSSKVVMPEYVVGQKVKKDKKNKKIQSGGGGQLKLDHLLDGDE
;
A
#
# COMPACT_ATOMS: atom_id res chain seq x y z
N MET A 1 44.45 -38.95 -4.30
CA MET A 1 45.04 -38.20 -3.17
C MET A 1 44.25 -36.92 -3.06
N ASP A 2 43.15 -37.00 -2.30
CA ASP A 2 42.17 -35.92 -2.20
C ASP A 2 42.69 -34.86 -1.24
N LYS A 3 42.67 -33.59 -1.68
CA LYS A 3 43.07 -32.46 -0.85
C LYS A 3 42.03 -32.29 0.26
N PRO A 4 42.43 -32.13 1.54
CA PRO A 4 41.48 -31.86 2.59
C PRO A 4 40.82 -30.50 2.34
N ASP A 5 39.48 -30.47 2.47
CA ASP A 5 38.69 -29.24 2.40
C ASP A 5 39.16 -28.27 3.49
N LEU A 6 39.92 -27.26 3.08
CA LEU A 6 40.28 -26.16 3.96
C LEU A 6 39.02 -25.33 4.21
N PRO A 7 38.68 -25.04 5.49
CA PRO A 7 37.52 -24.23 5.81
C PRO A 7 37.66 -22.86 5.11
N PHE A 8 36.64 -22.48 4.34
CA PHE A 8 36.56 -21.18 3.70
C PHE A 8 36.62 -20.09 4.78
N MET A 9 37.79 -19.48 4.95
CA MET A 9 37.98 -18.32 5.80
C MET A 9 38.10 -17.09 4.92
N LEU A 10 37.07 -16.25 4.93
CA LEU A 10 37.11 -14.94 4.29
C LEU A 10 38.11 -14.06 5.06
N LYS A 11 39.34 -13.95 4.55
CA LYS A 11 40.35 -13.02 5.08
C LYS A 11 39.91 -11.60 4.76
N ASN A 12 39.14 -11.01 5.66
CA ASN A 12 38.57 -9.70 5.43
C ASN A 12 39.61 -8.61 5.67
N SER A 13 40.10 -7.98 4.59
CA SER A 13 41.13 -6.94 4.61
C SER A 13 40.63 -5.57 5.07
N ASN A 14 39.31 -5.41 5.23
CA ASN A 14 38.70 -4.12 5.56
C ASN A 14 38.50 -3.96 7.07
N LYS A 15 39.31 -3.09 7.69
CA LYS A 15 39.27 -2.79 9.13
C LYS A 15 37.89 -2.32 9.61
N ASN A 16 37.22 -1.49 8.81
CA ASN A 16 35.87 -0.98 9.11
C ASN A 16 34.83 -2.09 9.19
N PHE A 17 34.98 -3.13 8.36
CA PHE A 17 34.07 -4.27 8.41
C PHE A 17 34.31 -5.12 9.66
N MET A 18 35.58 -5.34 10.05
CA MET A 18 35.91 -6.08 11.26
C MET A 18 35.37 -5.39 12.52
N GLU A 19 35.42 -4.06 12.55
CA GLU A 19 34.85 -3.25 13.64
C GLU A 19 33.32 -3.36 13.69
N ARG A 20 32.64 -3.25 12.54
CA ARG A 20 31.18 -3.47 12.44
C ARG A 20 30.78 -4.88 12.83
N GLN A 21 31.51 -5.89 12.34
CA GLN A 21 31.27 -7.30 12.66
C GLN A 21 31.36 -7.51 14.18
N LYS A 22 32.43 -7.00 14.82
CA LYS A 22 32.59 -7.09 16.27
C LYS A 22 31.47 -6.38 17.02
N SER A 23 31.11 -5.15 16.61
CA SER A 23 30.02 -4.39 17.24
C SER A 23 28.67 -5.10 17.18
N ILE A 24 28.34 -5.74 16.04
CA ILE A 24 27.11 -6.51 15.88
C ILE A 24 27.08 -7.73 16.82
N PHE A 25 28.17 -8.48 16.89
CA PHE A 25 28.23 -9.66 17.76
C PHE A 25 28.24 -9.32 19.25
N ASP A 26 28.82 -8.18 19.62
CA ASP A 26 28.79 -7.68 20.99
C ASP A 26 27.36 -7.28 21.41
N GLN A 27 26.62 -6.62 20.53
CA GLN A 27 25.19 -6.34 20.77
C GLN A 27 24.37 -7.63 20.90
N LEU A 28 24.60 -8.62 20.04
CA LEU A 28 23.91 -9.91 20.12
C LEU A 28 24.16 -10.64 21.44
N SER A 29 25.40 -10.64 21.94
CA SER A 29 25.73 -11.28 23.22
C SER A 29 24.90 -10.67 24.37
N THR A 30 24.82 -9.33 24.43
CA THR A 30 24.01 -8.64 25.45
C THR A 30 22.52 -8.97 25.35
N LEU A 31 21.98 -9.08 24.13
CA LEU A 31 20.58 -9.44 23.92
C LEU A 31 20.29 -10.90 24.31
N THR A 32 21.21 -11.83 24.04
CA THR A 32 21.05 -13.24 24.42
C THR A 32 21.03 -13.44 25.94
N CYS A 33 21.83 -12.68 26.70
CA CYS A 33 21.79 -12.71 28.16
C CYS A 33 20.44 -12.22 28.72
N ASN A 34 19.75 -11.32 28.01
CA ASN A 34 18.42 -10.84 28.38
C ASN A 34 17.29 -11.82 28.00
N LEU A 35 17.57 -12.83 27.16
CA LEU A 35 16.60 -13.87 26.77
C LEU A 35 16.57 -15.08 27.72
N GLN A 36 17.60 -15.29 28.55
CA GLN A 36 17.68 -16.45 29.47
C GLN A 36 16.88 -16.29 30.77
N LYS A 37 15.83 -15.46 30.78
CA LYS A 37 14.92 -15.30 31.94
C LYS A 37 13.49 -15.74 31.66
N ASP A 38 13.28 -16.59 30.66
CA ASP A 38 12.11 -17.46 30.60
C ASP A 38 12.46 -18.82 31.22
N GLU A 39 12.93 -18.80 32.47
CA GLU A 39 12.79 -19.98 33.33
C GLU A 39 11.28 -20.22 33.47
N GLU A 40 10.86 -21.43 33.12
CA GLU A 40 9.50 -21.92 33.29
C GLU A 40 9.06 -21.71 34.75
N MET A 41 8.32 -20.63 35.00
CA MET A 41 7.67 -20.41 36.29
C MET A 41 6.54 -21.43 36.40
N GLU A 42 6.81 -22.56 37.02
CA GLU A 42 5.81 -23.56 37.42
C GLU A 42 4.90 -22.91 38.47
N VAL A 43 3.85 -22.24 38.00
CA VAL A 43 2.81 -21.69 38.86
C VAL A 43 1.89 -22.84 39.26
N GLU A 44 2.08 -23.39 40.46
CA GLU A 44 1.07 -24.19 41.17
C GLU A 44 -0.14 -23.31 41.52
N GLY A 45 -0.88 -22.88 40.51
CA GLY A 45 -2.18 -22.25 40.66
C GLY A 45 -3.27 -23.32 40.57
N PRO A 46 -4.29 -23.31 41.44
CA PRO A 46 -5.43 -24.19 41.27
C PRO A 46 -6.01 -23.97 39.86
N LYS A 47 -6.17 -25.05 39.09
CA LYS A 47 -6.81 -25.07 37.76
C LYS A 47 -8.30 -24.72 37.89
N VAL A 48 -8.61 -23.49 38.30
CA VAL A 48 -9.97 -22.97 38.27
C VAL A 48 -10.36 -22.83 36.81
N SER A 49 -11.40 -23.57 36.41
CA SER A 49 -11.90 -23.50 35.05
C SER A 49 -12.18 -22.04 34.67
N ASN A 50 -11.50 -21.55 33.63
CA ASN A 50 -11.59 -20.16 33.15
C ASN A 50 -13.03 -19.69 32.79
N ARG A 51 -14.01 -20.60 32.83
CA ARG A 51 -15.42 -20.29 32.63
C ARG A 51 -16.05 -19.58 33.84
N ALA A 52 -15.69 -19.93 35.08
CA ALA A 52 -16.31 -19.34 36.27
C ALA A 52 -15.90 -17.86 36.47
N ASN A 53 -14.63 -17.53 36.23
CA ASN A 53 -14.10 -16.17 36.41
C ASN A 53 -14.57 -15.17 35.34
N ARG A 54 -15.02 -15.65 34.17
CA ARG A 54 -15.57 -14.80 33.09
C ARG A 54 -16.91 -14.14 33.49
N SER A 55 -17.66 -14.76 34.39
CA SER A 55 -18.94 -14.25 34.90
C SER A 55 -18.74 -13.04 35.82
N VAL A 56 -17.79 -13.14 36.75
CA VAL A 56 -17.54 -12.11 37.79
C VAL A 56 -17.06 -10.80 37.16
N MET A 57 -16.22 -10.86 36.11
CA MET A 57 -15.73 -9.67 35.42
C MET A 57 -16.71 -9.08 34.39
N ARG A 58 -17.87 -9.73 34.16
CA ARG A 58 -18.85 -9.27 33.17
C ARG A 58 -19.54 -7.97 33.59
N GLN A 59 -19.72 -7.76 34.90
CA GLN A 59 -20.28 -6.54 35.49
C GLN A 59 -19.39 -5.29 35.35
N PHE A 60 -18.10 -5.49 35.03
CA PHE A 60 -17.13 -4.42 34.80
C PHE A 60 -16.90 -4.16 33.29
N ARG A 61 -17.54 -4.92 32.39
CA ARG A 61 -17.53 -4.63 30.95
C ARG A 61 -18.41 -3.42 30.65
N GLY A 62 -17.87 -2.41 29.99
CA GLY A 62 -18.60 -1.19 29.62
C GLY A 62 -18.68 -0.12 30.71
N LYS A 63 -18.25 -0.42 31.94
CA LYS A 63 -17.87 0.60 32.93
C LYS A 63 -16.50 1.14 32.53
N GLU A 64 -16.34 2.45 32.55
CA GLU A 64 -15.08 3.07 32.18
C GLU A 64 -13.96 2.60 33.11
N SER A 65 -13.08 1.77 32.55
CA SER A 65 -11.81 1.45 33.19
C SER A 65 -11.00 2.74 33.23
N ILE A 66 -10.58 3.18 34.41
CA ILE A 66 -9.67 4.33 34.59
C ILE A 66 -8.38 4.16 33.79
N PHE A 67 -8.02 2.92 33.48
CA PHE A 67 -6.96 2.60 32.54
C PHE A 67 -7.53 2.52 31.13
N LYS A 68 -7.02 3.38 30.22
CA LYS A 68 -7.21 3.24 28.77
C LYS A 68 -6.49 1.96 28.34
N ARG A 69 -7.26 0.88 28.18
CA ARG A 69 -6.72 -0.33 27.56
C ARG A 69 -6.32 0.02 26.12
N PRO A 70 -5.17 -0.44 25.63
CA PRO A 70 -4.86 -0.38 24.21
C PRO A 70 -6.00 -1.04 23.44
N GLN A 71 -6.25 -0.57 22.21
CA GLN A 71 -7.26 -1.17 21.35
C GLN A 71 -7.00 -2.68 21.27
N ASP A 72 -8.00 -3.48 21.68
CA ASP A 72 -7.89 -4.93 21.60
C ASP A 72 -7.58 -5.32 20.14
N PRO A 73 -6.71 -6.31 19.91
CA PRO A 73 -6.45 -6.80 18.56
C PRO A 73 -7.76 -7.19 17.91
N VAL A 74 -7.95 -6.74 16.66
CA VAL A 74 -9.18 -6.95 15.88
C VAL A 74 -9.58 -8.42 15.96
N SER A 75 -10.84 -8.67 16.33
CA SER A 75 -11.40 -10.02 16.46
C SER A 75 -11.06 -10.87 15.22
N LYS A 76 -10.44 -12.03 15.44
CA LYS A 76 -10.07 -13.01 14.38
C LYS A 76 -11.27 -13.64 13.65
N ASN A 77 -12.49 -13.11 13.81
CA ASN A 77 -13.69 -13.59 13.15
C ASN A 77 -13.61 -13.52 11.61
N TYR A 78 -12.72 -12.72 11.05
CA TYR A 78 -12.47 -12.68 9.60
C TYR A 78 -11.86 -13.97 9.04
N MET A 79 -11.22 -14.81 9.88
CA MET A 79 -10.61 -16.08 9.45
C MET A 79 -11.63 -17.23 9.30
N ARG A 80 -12.87 -17.06 9.76
CA ARG A 80 -13.92 -18.10 9.67
C ARG A 80 -14.85 -17.93 8.47
N THR A 81 -14.72 -16.82 7.76
CA THR A 81 -15.57 -16.53 6.60
C THR A 81 -14.95 -17.19 5.38
N ILE A 82 -15.71 -18.09 4.74
CA ILE A 82 -15.33 -18.65 3.43
C ILE A 82 -15.05 -17.47 2.48
N PRO A 83 -13.89 -17.43 1.81
CA PRO A 83 -13.57 -16.37 0.86
C PRO A 83 -14.65 -16.21 -0.21
N ASP A 84 -14.89 -14.97 -0.65
CA ASP A 84 -16.01 -14.66 -1.53
C ASP A 84 -15.95 -15.41 -2.88
N PHE A 85 -14.75 -15.61 -3.45
CA PHE A 85 -14.58 -16.37 -4.70
C PHE A 85 -15.03 -17.84 -4.58
N LYS A 86 -15.00 -18.40 -3.36
CA LYS A 86 -15.50 -19.76 -3.07
C LYS A 86 -17.01 -19.76 -2.82
N LYS A 87 -17.57 -18.66 -2.30
CA LYS A 87 -19.01 -18.50 -2.06
C LYS A 87 -19.78 -18.15 -3.34
N ASN A 88 -19.19 -17.30 -4.19
CA ASN A 88 -19.80 -16.72 -5.38
C ASN A 88 -18.91 -16.95 -6.62
N PRO A 89 -18.70 -18.21 -7.08
CA PRO A 89 -17.76 -18.50 -8.15
C PRO A 89 -18.09 -17.80 -9.47
N HIS A 90 -19.37 -17.54 -9.76
CA HIS A 90 -19.79 -16.83 -10.98
C HIS A 90 -19.33 -15.35 -11.05
N LYS A 91 -18.97 -14.73 -9.91
CA LYS A 91 -18.48 -13.34 -9.87
C LYS A 91 -16.98 -13.24 -10.11
N TRP A 92 -16.29 -14.38 -10.12
CA TRP A 92 -14.84 -14.44 -10.12
C TRP A 92 -14.37 -15.34 -11.25
N THR A 93 -13.73 -14.74 -12.24
CA THR A 93 -13.05 -15.49 -13.30
C THR A 93 -11.65 -15.85 -12.84
N LYS A 94 -11.32 -17.14 -12.86
CA LYS A 94 -9.96 -17.61 -12.56
C LYS A 94 -9.12 -17.58 -13.83
N TYR A 95 -8.23 -16.60 -13.93
CA TYR A 95 -7.17 -16.60 -14.94
C TYR A 95 -5.98 -17.39 -14.41
N SER A 96 -5.53 -18.38 -15.18
CA SER A 96 -4.26 -19.06 -14.94
C SER A 96 -3.29 -18.68 -16.04
N LEU A 97 -2.02 -18.50 -15.69
CA LEU A 97 -0.95 -18.28 -16.67
C LEU A 97 -0.51 -19.60 -17.37
N ALA A 98 -1.38 -20.61 -17.43
CA ALA A 98 -1.06 -21.90 -18.05
C ALA A 98 -0.82 -21.80 -19.57
N ASP A 99 -1.41 -20.78 -20.20
CA ASP A 99 -1.24 -20.50 -21.62
C ASP A 99 0.03 -19.67 -21.92
N VAL A 100 0.70 -19.15 -20.88
CA VAL A 100 1.94 -18.38 -21.00
C VAL A 100 3.12 -19.33 -20.80
N LYS A 101 4.08 -19.33 -21.74
CA LYS A 101 5.28 -20.16 -21.63
C LYS A 101 6.18 -19.61 -20.53
N ASP A 102 6.89 -20.48 -19.81
CA ASP A 102 7.85 -20.08 -18.77
C ASP A 102 8.94 -19.14 -19.30
N GLU A 103 9.31 -19.30 -20.57
CA GLU A 103 10.26 -18.43 -21.27
C GLU A 103 9.79 -16.97 -21.34
N ASP A 104 8.48 -16.73 -21.52
CA ASP A 104 7.88 -15.39 -21.60
C ASP A 104 7.79 -14.72 -20.22
N MET A 105 7.80 -15.51 -19.14
CA MET A 105 7.82 -15.04 -17.75
C MET A 105 9.23 -14.88 -17.18
N SER A 106 10.27 -15.22 -17.95
CA SER A 106 11.65 -15.08 -17.51
C SER A 106 12.07 -13.61 -17.41
N ASP A 107 12.95 -13.29 -16.44
CA ASP A 107 13.54 -11.96 -16.32
C ASP A 107 14.25 -11.52 -17.60
N ARG A 108 14.82 -12.48 -18.35
CA ARG A 108 15.47 -12.23 -19.64
C ARG A 108 14.48 -11.77 -20.70
N SER A 109 13.30 -12.38 -20.78
CA SER A 109 12.24 -11.94 -21.71
C SER A 109 11.68 -10.58 -21.29
N ASN A 110 11.41 -10.38 -20.00
CA ASN A 110 10.89 -9.11 -19.47
C ASN A 110 11.87 -7.94 -19.73
N THR A 111 13.16 -8.15 -19.44
CA THR A 111 14.20 -7.14 -19.71
C THR A 111 14.32 -6.84 -21.20
N LYS A 112 14.28 -7.87 -22.06
CA LYS A 112 14.27 -7.69 -23.52
C LYS A 112 13.06 -6.88 -23.99
N ALA A 113 11.87 -7.19 -23.49
CA ALA A 113 10.64 -6.48 -23.83
C ALA A 113 10.72 -5.00 -23.39
N ALA A 114 11.19 -4.75 -22.17
CA ALA A 114 11.40 -3.39 -21.65
C ALA A 114 12.40 -2.59 -22.51
N LEU A 115 13.52 -3.20 -22.91
CA LEU A 115 14.50 -2.56 -23.77
C LEU A 115 13.97 -2.30 -25.19
N SER A 116 13.20 -3.24 -25.74
CA SER A 116 12.53 -3.07 -27.04
C SER A 116 11.62 -1.83 -27.02
N PHE A 117 10.82 -1.68 -25.95
CA PHE A 117 9.94 -0.53 -25.78
C PHE A 117 10.70 0.80 -25.63
N LEU A 118 11.82 0.81 -24.88
CA LEU A 118 12.66 2.00 -24.77
C LEU A 118 13.31 2.38 -26.11
N ASN A 119 13.70 1.40 -26.91
CA ASN A 119 14.24 1.65 -28.24
C ASN A 119 13.15 2.18 -29.19
N GLU A 120 11.94 1.63 -29.13
CA GLU A 120 10.79 2.14 -29.88
C GLU A 120 10.46 3.60 -29.51
N LEU A 121 10.42 3.93 -28.22
CA LEU A 121 10.25 5.31 -27.75
C LEU A 121 11.36 6.25 -28.25
N LYS A 122 12.61 5.78 -28.26
CA LYS A 122 13.74 6.54 -28.80
C LYS A 122 13.59 6.77 -30.30
N ASN A 123 13.21 5.74 -31.05
CA ASN A 123 13.02 5.81 -32.49
C ASN A 123 11.89 6.78 -32.86
N ARG A 124 10.74 6.70 -32.18
CA ARG A 124 9.65 7.65 -32.34
C ARG A 124 10.07 9.09 -32.02
N ASN A 125 10.87 9.28 -30.97
CA ASN A 125 11.40 10.60 -30.64
C ASN A 125 12.40 11.10 -31.69
N SER A 126 13.26 10.25 -32.26
CA SER A 126 14.19 10.64 -33.31
C SER A 126 13.49 10.95 -34.63
N GLU A 127 12.50 10.15 -35.03
CA GLU A 127 11.68 10.39 -36.23
C GLU A 127 10.88 11.69 -36.11
N MET A 128 10.33 11.99 -34.92
CA MET A 128 9.71 13.28 -34.64
C MET A 128 10.67 14.47 -34.66
N VAL A 129 11.98 14.28 -34.54
CA VAL A 129 12.97 15.37 -34.59
C VAL A 129 13.42 15.65 -36.02
N THR A 130 13.44 14.64 -36.90
CA THR A 130 13.79 14.81 -38.32
C THR A 130 12.71 15.52 -39.16
N ASP A 131 11.42 15.37 -38.81
CA ASP A 131 10.31 16.02 -39.55
C ASP A 131 9.78 17.32 -38.91
N LYS A 132 10.36 17.78 -37.78
CA LYS A 132 9.91 19.00 -37.06
C LYS A 132 10.89 20.16 -37.11
N SER A 133 11.72 20.25 -38.14
CA SER A 133 12.59 21.42 -38.34
C SER A 133 11.82 22.69 -38.74
N GLU A 134 10.53 22.64 -39.08
CA GLU A 134 9.82 23.83 -39.60
C GLU A 134 8.68 24.38 -38.73
N GLU A 135 8.11 23.66 -37.74
CA GLU A 135 6.98 24.22 -36.96
C GLU A 135 6.93 23.83 -35.47
N MET A 136 8.01 24.06 -34.71
CA MET A 136 7.89 24.12 -33.25
C MET A 136 7.57 25.55 -32.80
N LYS A 137 6.29 25.96 -32.90
CA LYS A 137 5.79 27.20 -32.28
C LYS A 137 6.00 27.10 -30.77
N LYS A 138 6.95 27.89 -30.25
CA LYS A 138 7.29 28.01 -28.83
C LYS A 138 6.03 28.20 -27.99
N ILE A 139 5.71 27.23 -27.13
CA ILE A 139 4.57 27.31 -26.21
C ILE A 139 4.88 28.40 -25.19
N VAL A 140 4.26 29.57 -25.34
CA VAL A 140 4.33 30.67 -24.37
C VAL A 140 3.15 30.55 -23.42
N PHE A 141 3.43 30.19 -22.16
CA PHE A 141 2.41 30.19 -21.11
C PHE A 141 2.02 31.63 -20.77
N LYS A 142 0.73 31.96 -20.90
CA LYS A 142 0.20 33.24 -20.42
C LYS A 142 0.32 33.27 -18.89
N LYS A 143 1.09 34.22 -18.36
CA LYS A 143 1.22 34.44 -16.92
C LYS A 143 -0.14 34.82 -16.33
N VAL A 144 -0.68 33.97 -15.46
CA VAL A 144 -1.95 34.21 -14.77
C VAL A 144 -1.81 35.49 -13.93
N HIS A 145 -2.66 36.49 -14.18
CA HIS A 145 -2.75 37.67 -13.34
C HIS A 145 -3.48 37.25 -12.05
N THR A 146 -2.73 37.16 -10.95
CA THR A 146 -3.29 36.98 -9.62
C THR A 146 -3.98 38.28 -9.21
N THR A 147 -5.26 38.43 -9.52
CA THR A 147 -6.09 39.42 -8.87
C THR A 147 -6.24 38.99 -7.41
N THR A 148 -5.56 39.71 -6.53
CA THR A 148 -5.80 39.69 -5.09
C THR A 148 -7.25 40.11 -4.84
N VAL A 149 -8.15 39.15 -4.73
CA VAL A 149 -9.49 39.40 -4.19
C VAL A 149 -9.38 39.24 -2.68
N LYS A 150 -9.29 40.39 -2.01
CA LYS A 150 -9.60 40.50 -0.58
C LYS A 150 -11.10 40.28 -0.38
N ASP A 151 -11.38 39.64 0.75
CA ASP A 151 -12.62 39.63 1.51
C ASP A 151 -13.82 38.87 0.93
N ASN A 152 -14.22 37.80 1.61
CA ASN A 152 -15.33 37.88 2.57
C ASN A 152 -15.52 36.56 3.32
N LEU A 153 -15.52 36.64 4.66
CA LEU A 153 -16.07 35.61 5.55
C LEU A 153 -17.53 35.33 5.14
N LYS A 154 -17.85 34.10 4.75
CA LYS A 154 -19.17 33.50 4.99
C LYS A 154 -19.00 32.03 5.31
N SER A 155 -19.28 31.73 6.58
CA SER A 155 -19.61 30.42 7.12
C SER A 155 -20.75 29.78 6.34
N GLU A 156 -20.45 28.76 5.54
CA GLU A 156 -21.42 27.84 4.97
C GLU A 156 -20.74 26.47 4.83
N ASP A 157 -21.39 25.41 5.30
CA ASP A 157 -20.86 24.06 5.43
C ASP A 157 -20.08 23.56 4.20
N GLU A 158 -18.75 23.56 4.32
CA GLU A 158 -17.86 23.40 3.17
C GLU A 158 -17.76 21.94 2.70
N LYS A 159 -18.25 21.71 1.49
CA LYS A 159 -18.05 20.47 0.73
C LYS A 159 -16.57 20.34 0.37
N PRO A 160 -16.04 19.11 0.21
CA PRO A 160 -14.67 18.91 -0.22
C PRO A 160 -14.41 19.64 -1.55
N SER A 161 -13.35 20.45 -1.59
CA SER A 161 -12.98 21.25 -2.77
C SER A 161 -11.75 20.66 -3.45
N PHE A 162 -11.73 20.67 -4.79
CA PHE A 162 -10.58 20.18 -5.55
C PHE A 162 -9.64 21.35 -5.87
N ARG A 163 -8.46 21.39 -5.26
CA ARG A 163 -7.42 22.40 -5.53
C ARG A 163 -6.18 21.70 -6.07
N SER A 164 -5.76 22.11 -7.28
CA SER A 164 -4.51 21.69 -7.92
C SER A 164 -4.18 20.21 -7.74
N SER A 165 -4.95 19.33 -8.40
CA SER A 165 -4.82 17.86 -8.39
C SER A 165 -5.18 17.12 -7.10
N LYS A 166 -5.57 17.81 -6.02
CA LYS A 166 -5.93 17.18 -4.75
C LYS A 166 -7.31 17.62 -4.25
N VAL A 167 -8.04 16.71 -3.64
CA VAL A 167 -9.29 17.00 -2.94
C VAL A 167 -8.93 17.43 -1.51
N VAL A 168 -9.19 18.69 -1.16
CA VAL A 168 -9.01 19.25 0.18
C VAL A 168 -10.32 19.09 0.94
N MET A 169 -10.29 18.29 2.01
CA MET A 169 -11.39 18.16 2.96
C MET A 169 -11.38 19.33 3.96
N PRO A 170 -12.55 19.77 4.44
CA PRO A 170 -12.63 20.77 5.50
C PRO A 170 -11.97 20.25 6.78
N GLU A 171 -11.53 21.18 7.63
CA GLU A 171 -10.92 20.87 8.91
C GLU A 171 -11.90 20.06 9.78
N TYR A 172 -11.47 18.85 10.17
CA TYR A 172 -12.30 17.94 10.94
C TYR A 172 -11.86 17.95 12.40
N VAL A 173 -12.66 18.57 13.27
CA VAL A 173 -12.43 18.54 14.72
C VAL A 173 -12.98 17.24 15.29
N VAL A 174 -12.09 16.36 15.76
CA VAL A 174 -12.47 15.06 16.34
C VAL A 174 -13.25 15.28 17.63
N GLY A 175 -14.49 14.75 17.69
CA GLY A 175 -15.36 14.82 18.87
C GLY A 175 -16.65 15.62 18.68
N GLN A 176 -16.79 16.38 17.59
CA GLN A 176 -18.05 17.06 17.26
C GLN A 176 -18.92 16.22 16.32
N LYS A 177 -20.15 15.93 16.75
CA LYS A 177 -21.14 15.18 15.95
C LYS A 177 -21.80 16.13 14.95
N VAL A 178 -21.37 16.10 13.69
CA VAL A 178 -22.03 16.85 12.61
C VAL A 178 -23.44 16.27 12.38
N LYS A 179 -24.46 17.13 12.45
CA LYS A 179 -25.84 16.75 12.14
C LYS A 179 -25.96 16.59 10.62
N LYS A 180 -26.19 15.37 10.14
CA LYS A 180 -26.41 15.10 8.71
C LYS A 180 -27.87 15.38 8.36
N ASP A 181 -28.12 16.41 7.55
CA ASP A 181 -29.41 16.60 6.92
C ASP A 181 -29.62 15.54 5.84
N LYS A 182 -30.72 14.79 5.95
CA LYS A 182 -31.13 13.77 4.97
C LYS A 182 -31.65 14.46 3.71
N LYS A 183 -30.78 14.73 2.74
CA LYS A 183 -31.21 15.04 1.37
C LYS A 183 -31.29 13.75 0.55
N ASN A 184 -32.51 13.31 0.27
CA ASN A 184 -32.82 12.25 -0.70
C ASN A 184 -32.40 12.72 -2.10
N LYS A 185 -31.23 12.30 -2.58
CA LYS A 185 -30.89 12.43 -4.00
C LYS A 185 -31.45 11.23 -4.76
N LYS A 186 -32.51 11.46 -5.52
CA LYS A 186 -32.90 10.55 -6.61
C LYS A 186 -31.76 10.52 -7.63
N ILE A 187 -31.26 9.34 -7.94
CA ILE A 187 -30.32 9.10 -9.04
C ILE A 187 -31.14 9.25 -10.32
N GLN A 188 -30.94 10.34 -11.06
CA GLN A 188 -31.39 10.40 -12.45
C GLN A 188 -30.37 9.61 -13.27
N SER A 189 -30.84 8.53 -13.90
CA SER A 189 -30.12 7.80 -14.93
C SER A 189 -30.01 8.69 -16.18
N GLY A 190 -29.01 9.56 -16.20
CA GLY A 190 -28.68 10.41 -17.33
C GLY A 190 -27.88 9.65 -18.38
N GLY A 191 -28.57 9.24 -19.44
CA GLY A 191 -28.13 9.15 -20.84
C GLY A 191 -26.72 8.60 -21.16
N GLY A 192 -26.67 7.33 -21.59
CA GLY A 192 -26.14 6.90 -22.90
C GLY A 192 -24.84 7.50 -23.45
N GLY A 193 -23.86 7.86 -22.63
CA GLY A 193 -22.52 8.21 -23.09
C GLY A 193 -21.74 6.97 -23.51
N GLN A 194 -22.02 6.45 -24.71
CA GLN A 194 -21.19 5.42 -25.34
C GLN A 194 -19.81 6.02 -25.63
N LEU A 195 -18.77 5.46 -25.01
CA LEU A 195 -17.37 5.79 -25.26
C LEU A 195 -17.04 5.31 -26.68
N LYS A 196 -16.78 6.23 -27.62
CA LYS A 196 -16.28 5.85 -28.94
C LYS A 196 -14.78 5.58 -28.85
N LEU A 197 -14.38 4.37 -29.21
CA LEU A 197 -12.98 3.91 -29.22
C LEU A 197 -12.46 3.87 -30.67
N ASP A 198 -12.62 4.97 -31.39
CA ASP A 198 -12.31 5.10 -32.82
C ASP A 198 -10.78 5.06 -33.12
N HIS A 199 -9.94 4.82 -32.12
CA HIS A 199 -8.48 4.74 -32.26
C HIS A 199 -7.91 3.34 -32.00
N LEU A 200 -8.76 2.35 -31.68
CA LEU A 200 -8.30 0.98 -31.36
C LEU A 200 -8.28 0.06 -32.59
N LEU A 201 -8.84 0.48 -33.72
CA LEU A 201 -9.05 -0.38 -34.89
C LEU A 201 -8.17 -0.03 -36.11
N ASP A 202 -7.36 1.01 -36.04
CA ASP A 202 -6.46 1.37 -37.14
C ASP A 202 -5.06 0.81 -36.87
N GLY A 203 -4.80 -0.41 -37.34
CA GLY A 203 -3.45 -0.96 -37.33
C GLY A 203 -3.30 -2.46 -37.49
N ASP A 204 -4.02 -3.07 -38.43
CA ASP A 204 -3.67 -4.39 -38.99
C ASP A 204 -4.01 -4.39 -40.50
N GLU A 205 -3.15 -3.76 -41.30
CA GLU A 205 -2.90 -4.09 -42.71
C GLU A 205 -1.44 -3.78 -43.07
#